data_AF-A0A023NDN8-F1
#
_entry.id   AF-A0A023NDN8-F1
#
_cell.length_a   1.000
_cell.length_b   1.000
_cell.length_c   1.000
_cell.angle_alpha   90.00
_cell.angle_beta   90.00
_cell.angle_gamma   90.00
#
_symmetry.space_group_name_H-M   'P 1'
#
loop_
_entity.id
_entity.type
_entity.pdbx_description
1 polymer ?
#
loop_
_entity_poly.entity_id
_entity_poly.type
_entity_poly.pdbx_seq_one_letter_code
_entity_poly.pdbx_strand_id
1 'polypeptide(L)'
;MSLVYMNIMTAFAVSLTGLLMYRSHLMSSLLCLEGMMLSLFIMATLMILNSHFTLASMMPIILLVFAACEAALGLSLLVMVSNTYGT
;
A
#
# COMPACT_ATOMS: atom_id res chain seq x y z
N MET A 1 21.86 -8.86 3.92
CA MET A 1 20.57 -8.35 3.39
C MET A 1 20.09 -9.34 2.34
N SER A 2 18.98 -10.03 2.59
CA SER A 2 18.50 -11.06 1.65
C SER A 2 18.06 -10.41 0.34
N LEU A 3 18.25 -11.14 -0.77
CA LEU A 3 17.80 -10.75 -2.13
C LEU A 3 16.33 -10.29 -2.15
N VAL A 4 15.52 -10.82 -1.24
CA VAL A 4 14.10 -10.52 -1.10
C VAL A 4 13.85 -9.06 -0.76
N TYR A 5 14.66 -8.42 0.08
CA TYR A 5 14.49 -6.99 0.41
C TYR A 5 14.68 -6.10 -0.83
N MET A 6 15.64 -6.42 -1.70
CA MET A 6 15.83 -5.69 -2.96
C MET A 6 14.59 -5.78 -3.85
N ASN A 7 14.00 -6.97 -3.99
CA ASN A 7 12.80 -7.17 -4.80
C ASN A 7 11.56 -6.47 -4.22
N ILE A 8 11.45 -6.39 -2.90
CA ILE A 8 10.33 -5.67 -2.26
C ILE A 8 10.51 -4.16 -2.42
N MET A 9 11.73 -3.65 -2.29
CA MET A 9 12.01 -2.23 -2.51
C MET A 9 11.78 -1.83 -3.97
N THR A 10 12.10 -2.69 -4.94
CA THR A 10 11.74 -2.43 -6.35
C THR A 10 10.22 -2.45 -6.57
N ALA A 11 9.48 -3.37 -5.94
CA ALA A 11 8.02 -3.37 -5.99
C ALA A 11 7.40 -2.10 -5.39
N PHE A 12 7.94 -1.60 -4.27
CA PHE A 12 7.55 -0.30 -3.70
C PHE A 12 7.86 0.85 -4.67
N ALA A 13 9.04 0.86 -5.29
CA ALA A 13 9.40 1.89 -6.26
C ALA A 13 8.49 1.89 -7.51
N VAL A 14 8.12 0.71 -8.03
CA VAL A 14 7.22 0.57 -9.19
C VAL A 14 5.80 1.02 -8.86
N SER A 15 5.30 0.69 -7.67
CA SER A 15 3.97 1.17 -7.24
C SER A 15 3.96 2.68 -6.98
N LEU A 16 5.05 3.23 -6.43
CA LEU A 16 5.23 4.68 -6.26
C LEU A 16 5.28 5.42 -7.61
N THR A 17 6.02 4.91 -8.60
CA THR A 17 6.04 5.54 -9.93
C THR A 17 4.68 5.44 -10.62
N GLY A 18 3.96 4.33 -10.43
CA GLY A 18 2.58 4.17 -10.91
C GLY A 18 1.61 5.20 -10.32
N LEU A 19 1.77 5.54 -9.04
CA LEU A 19 0.95 6.58 -8.39
C LEU A 19 1.32 7.98 -8.90
N LEU A 20 2.60 8.30 -9.00
CA LEU A 20 3.07 9.61 -9.47
C LEU A 20 2.69 9.88 -10.93
N MET A 21 2.64 8.83 -11.76
CA MET A 21 2.17 8.91 -13.14
C MET A 21 0.67 8.69 -13.23
N TYR A 22 -0.10 9.67 -12.74
CA TYR A 22 -1.56 9.64 -12.79
C TYR A 22 -2.07 9.40 -14.22
N ARG A 23 -2.83 8.31 -14.38
CA ARG A 23 -3.70 8.09 -15.54
C ARG A 23 -5.09 8.65 -15.26
N SER A 24 -5.93 8.68 -16.30
CA SER A 24 -7.30 9.22 -16.24
C SER A 24 -8.19 8.60 -15.15
N HIS A 25 -7.93 7.37 -14.72
CA HIS A 25 -8.79 6.65 -13.78
C HIS A 25 -8.22 6.68 -12.35
N LEU A 26 -8.94 7.34 -11.44
CA LEU A 26 -8.63 7.38 -10.00
C LEU A 26 -8.58 5.97 -9.36
N MET A 27 -9.34 5.01 -9.90
CA MET A 27 -9.27 3.61 -9.44
C MET A 27 -7.86 3.02 -9.58
N SER A 28 -7.12 3.37 -10.64
CA SER A 28 -5.77 2.84 -10.86
C SER A 28 -4.75 3.38 -9.85
N SER A 29 -4.89 4.64 -9.42
CA SER A 29 -4.02 5.20 -8.38
C SER A 29 -4.33 4.62 -6.99
N LEU A 30 -5.60 4.31 -6.70
CA LEU A 30 -5.98 3.61 -5.45
C LEU A 30 -5.37 2.20 -5.39
N LEU A 31 -5.37 1.45 -6.49
CA LEU A 31 -4.70 0.16 -6.56
C LEU A 31 -3.17 0.27 -6.38
N CYS A 32 -2.55 1.34 -6.91
CA CYS A 32 -1.13 1.61 -6.66
C CYS A 32 -0.85 1.91 -5.18
N LEU A 33 -1.74 2.63 -4.48
CA LEU A 33 -1.67 2.83 -3.03
C LEU A 33 -1.74 1.50 -2.27
N GLU A 34 -2.69 0.63 -2.60
CA GLU A 34 -2.79 -0.70 -1.99
C GLU A 34 -1.53 -1.54 -2.23
N GLY A 35 -0.96 -1.47 -3.44
CA GLY A 35 0.31 -2.12 -3.78
C GLY A 35 1.50 -1.62 -2.94
N MET A 36 1.59 -0.31 -2.70
CA MET A 36 2.60 0.26 -1.81
C MET A 36 2.43 -0.24 -0.37
N MET A 37 1.20 -0.22 0.17
CA MET A 37 0.91 -0.69 1.54
C MET A 37 1.24 -2.17 1.72
N LEU A 38 0.95 -3.00 0.70
CA LEU A 38 1.27 -4.42 0.71
C LEU A 38 2.80 -4.65 0.69
N SER A 39 3.56 -3.89 -0.09
CA SER A 39 5.03 -4.01 -0.10
C SER A 39 5.65 -3.62 1.25
N LEU A 40 5.14 -2.58 1.92
CA LEU A 40 5.55 -2.17 3.26
C LEU A 40 5.22 -3.25 4.31
N PHE A 41 4.03 -3.86 4.20
CA PHE A 41 3.63 -4.97 5.06
C PHE A 41 4.58 -6.17 4.95
N ILE A 42 4.93 -6.58 3.72
CA ILE A 42 5.85 -7.71 3.51
C ILE A 42 7.26 -7.37 4.03
N MET A 43 7.74 -6.14 3.81
CA MET A 43 9.04 -5.71 4.33
C MET A 43 9.09 -5.74 5.86
N ALA A 44 8.06 -5.20 6.52
CA ALA A 44 7.96 -5.16 7.97
C ALA A 44 7.88 -6.57 8.58
N THR A 45 7.02 -7.43 8.02
CA THR A 45 6.88 -8.82 8.49
C THR A 45 8.18 -9.61 8.35
N LEU A 46 8.88 -9.51 7.21
CA LEU A 46 10.18 -10.16 7.03
C LEU A 46 11.23 -9.66 8.02
N MET A 47 11.25 -8.36 8.30
CA MET A 47 12.20 -7.77 9.24
C MET A 47 11.94 -8.25 10.68
N ILE A 48 10.67 -8.33 11.08
CA ILE A 48 10.26 -8.80 12.40
C ILE A 48 10.56 -10.30 12.57
N LEU A 49 10.26 -11.11 11.55
CA LEU A 49 10.53 -12.54 11.57
C LEU A 49 12.04 -12.84 11.60
N ASN A 50 12.84 -12.13 10.79
CA ASN A 50 14.29 -12.30 10.78
C ASN A 50 14.96 -11.91 12.11
N SER A 51 14.44 -10.89 12.80
CA SER A 51 14.97 -10.43 14.08
C SER A 51 14.39 -11.17 15.29
N HIS A 52 13.48 -12.13 15.07
CA HIS A 52 12.72 -12.83 16.12
C HIS A 52 12.08 -11.90 17.16
N PHE A 53 11.70 -10.68 16.76
CA PHE A 53 11.16 -9.68 17.67
C PHE A 53 9.64 -9.83 17.82
N THR A 54 9.21 -10.77 18.66
CA THR A 54 7.80 -11.17 18.82
C THR A 54 6.87 -10.04 19.25
N LEU A 55 7.36 -9.06 20.02
CA LEU A 55 6.59 -7.89 20.45
C LEU A 55 6.15 -6.99 19.28
N ALA A 56 6.96 -6.86 18.23
CA ALA A 56 6.58 -6.08 17.05
C ALA A 56 5.67 -6.84 16.08
N SER A 57 5.32 -8.11 16.34
CA SER A 57 4.42 -8.87 15.45
C SER A 57 3.03 -8.23 15.28
N MET A 58 2.60 -7.39 16.21
CA MET A 58 1.37 -6.59 16.07
C MET A 58 1.53 -5.40 15.11
N MET A 59 2.74 -4.90 14.86
CA MET A 59 2.97 -3.70 14.04
C MET A 59 2.46 -3.84 12.60
N PRO A 60 2.72 -4.93 11.86
CA PRO A 60 2.20 -5.08 10.49
C PRO A 60 0.67 -5.14 10.44
N ILE A 61 0.02 -5.68 11.49
CA ILE A 61 -1.45 -5.74 11.58
C ILE A 61 -2.01 -4.33 11.75
N ILE A 62 -1.42 -3.53 12.65
CA ILE A 62 -1.82 -2.13 12.85
C ILE A 62 -1.65 -1.34 11.54
N LEU A 63 -0.54 -1.53 10.83
CA LEU A 63 -0.30 -0.92 9.52
C LEU A 63 -1.40 -1.27 8.52
N LEU A 64 -1.82 -2.54 8.46
CA LEU A 64 -2.85 -3.02 7.54
C LEU A 64 -4.25 -2.46 7.86
N VAL A 65 -4.57 -2.28 9.15
CA VAL A 65 -5.84 -1.65 9.56
C VAL A 65 -5.90 -0.19 9.11
N PHE A 66 -4.84 0.59 9.32
CA PHE A 66 -4.80 1.98 8.83
C PHE A 66 -4.85 2.05 7.30
N ALA A 67 -4.18 1.13 6.60
CA ALA A 67 -4.24 1.03 5.14
C ALA A 67 -5.68 0.85 4.63
N ALA A 68 -6.43 -0.07 5.24
CA ALA A 68 -7.81 -0.33 4.87
C ALA A 68 -8.73 0.88 5.15
N CYS A 69 -8.48 1.61 6.24
CA CYS A 69 -9.20 2.83 6.55
C CYS A 69 -8.95 3.93 5.49
N GLU A 70 -7.69 4.12 5.06
CA GLU A 70 -7.36 5.07 4.00
C GLU A 70 -7.98 4.67 2.66
N ALA A 71 -7.96 3.38 2.31
CA ALA A 71 -8.61 2.89 1.09
C ALA A 71 -10.13 3.10 1.11
N ALA A 72 -10.79 2.84 2.25
CA ALA A 72 -12.23 3.08 2.42
C ALA A 72 -12.57 4.58 2.25
N LEU A 73 -11.76 5.47 2.84
CA LEU A 73 -11.89 6.91 2.65
C LEU A 73 -11.68 7.30 1.17
N GLY A 74 -10.66 6.75 0.51
CA GLY A 74 -10.38 6.97 -0.91
C GLY A 74 -11.54 6.56 -1.83
N LEU A 75 -12.14 5.39 -1.57
CA LEU A 75 -13.31 4.90 -2.28
C LEU A 75 -14.53 5.81 -2.06
N SER A 76 -14.76 6.28 -0.82
CA SER A 76 -15.87 7.19 -0.53
C SER A 76 -15.76 8.51 -1.29
N LEU A 77 -14.54 9.05 -1.44
CA LEU A 77 -14.27 10.24 -2.26
C LEU A 77 -14.48 9.96 -3.75
N LEU A 78 -14.08 8.78 -4.23
CA LEU A 78 -14.28 8.40 -5.62
C LEU A 78 -15.77 8.34 -5.97
N VAL A 79 -16.62 7.82 -5.08
CA VAL A 79 -18.08 7.83 -5.26
C VAL A 79 -18.64 9.26 -5.33
N MET A 80 -18.11 10.19 -4.53
CA MET A 80 -18.50 11.60 -4.64
C MET A 80 -18.10 12.21 -5.99
N VAL A 81 -16.88 11.92 -6.46
CA VAL A 81 -16.39 12.39 -7.77
C VAL A 81 -17.20 11.81 -8.93
N SER A 82 -17.54 10.53 -8.88
CA SER A 82 -18.37 9.89 -9.91
C SER A 82 -19.80 10.44 -9.91
N ASN A 83 -20.36 10.76 -8.73
CA ASN A 83 -21.68 11.39 -8.63
C ASN A 83 -21.70 12.83 -9.17
N THR A 84 -20.59 13.59 -9.06
CA THR A 84 -20.53 14.98 -9.55
C THR A 84 -20.16 15.09 -11.03
N TYR A 85 -19.24 14.26 -11.51
CA TYR A 85 -18.70 14.34 -12.87
C TYR A 85 -19.21 13.24 -13.81
N GLY A 86 -19.89 12.22 -13.28
CA GLY A 86 -20.50 11.14 -14.08
C GLY A 86 -19.50 10.17 -14.72
N THR A 87 -18.22 10.27 -14.38
CA THR A 87 -17.11 9.47 -14.91
C THR A 87 -16.24 8.92 -13.81
#